data_AF-A0A3G8XKA8-F1
#
_entry.id   AF-A0A3G8XKA8-F1
#
_cell.length_a   1.000
_cell.length_b   1.000
_cell.length_c   1.000
_cell.angle_alpha   90.00
_cell.angle_beta   90.00
_cell.angle_gamma   90.00
#
_symmetry.space_group_name_H-M   'P 1'
#
loop_
_entity.id
_entity.type
_entity.pdbx_description
1 polymer ?
#
loop_
_entity_poly.entity_id
_entity_poly.type
_entity_poly.pdbx_seq_one_letter_code
_entity_poly.pdbx_strand_id
1 'polypeptide(L)'
;MFIVLGIGGIVLNWKTGICSIATILLIYLVQRRIALKFYLLAILLIILISASTYFFDVDFIETLLTTVFLSSLFFVKSLLQKQKDRDPFEIFYLDEKSLTCLAIKQHEYKGYVLDPKSYLKKYPTKNINSFTIKGKNLLLSVGDEIVRPKELTAENIKEIALFVETNLPHLLNNENGYNKNVESENKLYLFRILIFSPVLILSFCIFYFADNGKNQSLTLLLISLMIILPIIIYKVIKR
;
A
#
# COMPACT_ATOMS: atom_id res chain seq x y z
N MET A 1 -11.04 -12.61 4.94
CA MET A 1 -10.44 -13.92 5.28
C MET A 1 -10.68 -14.29 6.75
N PHE A 2 -10.17 -13.54 7.73
CA PHE A 2 -10.37 -13.84 9.16
C PHE A 2 -11.85 -13.94 9.60
N ILE A 3 -12.71 -13.05 9.12
CA ILE A 3 -14.17 -13.11 9.39
C ILE A 3 -14.81 -14.39 8.84
N VAL A 4 -14.38 -14.86 7.67
CA VAL A 4 -14.90 -16.08 7.04
C VAL A 4 -14.51 -17.31 7.86
N LEU A 5 -13.29 -17.34 8.41
CA LEU A 5 -12.84 -18.38 9.33
C LEU A 5 -13.61 -18.34 10.66
N GLY A 6 -13.90 -17.15 11.19
CA GLY A 6 -14.73 -16.99 12.39
C GLY A 6 -16.19 -17.45 12.17
N ILE A 7 -16.78 -17.17 11.01
CA ILE A 7 -18.10 -17.67 10.63
C ILE A 7 -18.06 -19.20 10.44
N GLY A 8 -16.98 -19.73 9.86
CA GLY A 8 -16.74 -21.18 9.77
C GLY A 8 -16.77 -21.86 11.14
N GLY A 9 -16.15 -21.25 12.16
CA GLY A 9 -16.19 -21.73 13.54
C GLY A 9 -17.61 -21.79 14.12
N ILE A 10 -18.45 -20.79 13.85
CA ILE A 10 -19.86 -20.77 14.28
C ILE A 10 -20.65 -21.91 13.62
N VAL A 11 -20.40 -22.20 12.34
CA VAL A 11 -21.11 -23.24 11.58
C VAL A 11 -20.69 -24.64 12.02
N LEU A 12 -19.42 -24.83 12.37
CA LEU A 12 -18.90 -26.11 12.87
C LEU A 12 -19.49 -26.46 14.24
N ASN A 13 -19.61 -25.48 15.13
CA ASN A 13 -20.18 -25.69 16.46
C ASN A 13 -20.93 -24.43 16.93
N TRP A 14 -22.26 -24.52 16.92
CA TRP A 14 -23.11 -23.37 17.23
C TRP A 14 -22.99 -22.91 18.69
N LYS A 15 -22.64 -23.81 19.64
CA LYS A 15 -22.43 -23.47 21.05
C LYS A 15 -21.18 -22.60 21.24
N THR A 16 -20.06 -22.99 20.63
CA THR A 16 -18.80 -22.22 20.67
C THR A 16 -18.98 -20.87 19.97
N GLY A 17 -19.77 -20.84 18.89
CA GLY A 17 -20.14 -19.61 18.20
C GLY A 17 -20.88 -18.61 19.10
N ILE A 18 -21.93 -19.05 19.81
CA ILE A 18 -22.69 -18.20 20.74
C ILE A 18 -21.81 -17.71 21.89
N CYS A 19 -21.01 -18.59 22.51
CA CYS A 19 -20.08 -18.21 23.57
C CYS A 19 -19.05 -17.18 23.09
N SER A 20 -18.49 -17.37 21.90
CA SER A 20 -17.54 -16.44 21.29
C SER A 20 -18.15 -15.06 21.04
N ILE A 21 -19.38 -15.01 20.50
CA ILE A 21 -20.10 -13.75 20.27
C ILE A 21 -20.40 -13.03 21.59
N ALA A 22 -20.87 -13.76 22.61
CA ALA A 22 -21.16 -13.21 23.93
C ALA A 22 -19.90 -12.63 24.59
N THR A 23 -18.77 -13.36 24.53
CA THR A 23 -17.47 -12.90 25.05
C THR A 23 -17.00 -11.62 24.35
N ILE A 24 -17.11 -11.53 23.02
CA ILE A 24 -16.73 -10.32 22.27
C ILE A 24 -17.63 -9.14 22.65
N LEU A 25 -18.95 -9.35 22.76
CA LEU A 25 -19.90 -8.31 23.16
C LEU A 25 -19.57 -7.77 24.56
N LEU A 26 -19.28 -8.66 25.51
CA LEU A 26 -18.98 -8.28 26.88
C LEU A 26 -17.67 -7.48 26.96
N ILE A 27 -16.62 -7.95 26.28
CA ILE A 27 -15.34 -7.23 26.17
C ILE A 27 -15.52 -5.86 25.49
N TYR A 28 -16.32 -5.80 24.42
CA TYR A 28 -16.62 -4.55 23.73
C TYR A 28 -17.35 -3.55 24.64
N LEU A 29 -18.35 -4.01 25.40
CA LEU A 29 -19.07 -3.17 26.36
C LEU A 29 -18.16 -2.66 27.48
N VAL A 30 -17.30 -3.52 28.02
CA VAL A 30 -16.31 -3.15 29.03
C VAL A 30 -15.34 -2.12 28.47
N GLN A 31 -14.75 -2.36 27.28
CA GLN A 31 -13.81 -1.43 26.66
C GLN A 31 -14.44 -0.07 26.34
N ARG A 32 -15.73 -0.04 25.98
CA ARG A 32 -16.47 1.20 25.72
C ARG A 32 -16.71 2.01 27.00
N ARG A 33 -16.85 1.35 28.15
CA ARG A 33 -17.12 1.99 29.45
C ARG A 33 -15.84 2.35 30.22
N ILE A 34 -14.84 1.49 30.14
CA ILE A 34 -13.59 1.55 30.88
C ILE A 34 -12.50 1.33 29.83
N ALA A 35 -11.75 2.37 29.49
CA ALA A 35 -10.68 2.29 28.50
C ALA A 35 -9.50 1.46 29.03
N LEU A 36 -9.65 0.13 29.04
CA LEU A 36 -8.65 -0.79 29.55
C LEU A 36 -7.45 -0.86 28.60
N LYS A 37 -6.26 -1.03 29.19
CA LYS A 37 -5.03 -1.32 28.45
C LYS A 37 -5.13 -2.71 27.82
N PHE A 38 -4.48 -2.88 26.66
CA PHE A 38 -4.59 -4.09 25.84
C PHE A 38 -4.25 -5.39 26.60
N TYR A 39 -3.25 -5.38 27.47
CA TYR A 39 -2.87 -6.57 28.25
C TYR A 39 -3.96 -7.00 29.26
N LEU A 40 -4.69 -6.06 29.86
CA LEU A 40 -5.81 -6.38 30.75
C LEU A 40 -6.98 -7.00 29.98
N LEU A 41 -7.20 -6.53 28.75
CA LEU A 41 -8.24 -7.05 27.88
C LEU A 41 -7.93 -8.49 27.42
N ALA A 42 -6.66 -8.81 27.17
CA ALA A 42 -6.23 -10.17 26.88
C ALA A 42 -6.42 -11.13 28.08
N ILE A 43 -6.14 -10.66 29.30
CA ILE A 43 -6.38 -11.45 30.52
C ILE A 43 -7.88 -11.69 30.70
N LEU A 44 -8.71 -10.65 30.55
CA LEU A 44 -10.16 -10.76 30.63
C LEU A 44 -10.73 -11.74 29.60
N LEU A 45 -10.20 -11.73 28.38
CA LEU A 45 -10.56 -12.65 27.31
C LEU A 45 -10.31 -14.11 27.72
N ILE A 46 -9.11 -14.41 28.24
CA ILE A 46 -8.75 -15.78 28.68
C ILE A 46 -9.65 -16.22 29.83
N ILE A 47 -9.94 -15.35 30.80
CA ILE A 47 -10.84 -15.64 31.92
C ILE A 47 -12.25 -15.99 31.41
N LEU A 48 -12.80 -15.17 30.49
CA LEU A 48 -14.13 -15.38 29.94
C LEU A 48 -14.23 -16.69 29.15
N ILE A 49 -13.23 -16.99 28.32
CA ILE A 49 -13.20 -18.25 27.56
C ILE A 49 -13.07 -19.46 28.50
N SER A 50 -12.22 -19.37 29.52
CA SER A 50 -12.06 -20.43 30.53
C SER A 50 -13.36 -20.67 31.29
N ALA A 51 -14.06 -19.60 31.68
CA ALA A 51 -15.37 -19.68 32.30
C ALA A 51 -16.41 -20.30 31.35
N SER A 52 -16.46 -19.89 30.09
CA SER A 52 -17.37 -20.46 29.10
C SER A 52 -17.13 -21.96 28.90
N THR A 53 -15.86 -22.38 28.81
CA THR A 53 -15.45 -23.78 28.70
C THR A 53 -15.95 -24.60 29.89
N TYR A 54 -15.76 -24.09 31.10
CA TYR A 54 -16.16 -24.77 32.34
C TYR A 54 -17.68 -24.88 32.52
N PHE A 55 -18.44 -23.81 32.24
CA PHE A 55 -19.88 -23.78 32.48
C PHE A 55 -20.72 -24.39 31.36
N PHE A 56 -20.26 -24.33 30.11
CA PHE A 56 -21.06 -24.73 28.94
C PHE A 56 -20.52 -25.95 28.19
N ASP A 57 -19.44 -26.56 28.70
CA ASP A 57 -18.80 -27.75 28.11
C ASP A 57 -18.48 -27.56 26.63
N VAL A 58 -17.82 -26.44 26.33
CA VAL A 58 -17.38 -26.06 24.99
C VAL A 58 -15.86 -26.18 24.87
N ASP A 59 -15.36 -26.54 23.69
CA ASP A 59 -13.91 -26.67 23.48
C ASP A 59 -13.21 -25.31 23.61
N PHE A 60 -12.19 -25.26 24.46
CA PHE A 60 -11.44 -24.05 24.77
C PHE A 60 -10.72 -23.49 23.54
N ILE A 61 -10.06 -24.36 22.76
CA ILE A 61 -9.25 -23.97 21.60
C ILE A 61 -10.18 -23.49 20.49
N GLU A 62 -11.27 -24.21 20.25
CA GLU A 62 -12.27 -23.83 19.24
C GLU A 62 -12.90 -22.47 19.58
N THR A 63 -13.25 -22.27 20.85
CA THR A 63 -13.82 -21.00 21.35
C THR A 63 -12.81 -19.86 21.24
N LEU A 64 -11.55 -20.09 21.61
CA LEU A 64 -10.49 -19.09 21.51
C LEU A 64 -10.26 -18.64 20.05
N LEU A 65 -10.10 -19.60 19.13
CA LEU A 65 -9.88 -19.30 17.71
C LEU A 65 -11.08 -18.56 17.11
N THR A 66 -12.29 -19.05 17.35
CA THR A 66 -13.53 -18.44 16.86
C THR A 66 -13.69 -17.02 17.40
N THR A 67 -13.41 -16.80 18.68
CA THR A 67 -13.44 -15.49 19.34
C THR A 67 -12.41 -14.52 18.75
N VAL A 68 -11.15 -14.96 18.58
CA VAL A 68 -10.09 -14.13 17.99
C VAL A 68 -10.45 -13.73 16.56
N PHE A 69 -10.93 -14.65 15.74
CA PHE A 69 -11.29 -14.35 14.35
C PHE A 69 -12.52 -13.44 14.22
N LEU A 70 -13.54 -13.64 15.05
CA LEU A 70 -14.75 -12.79 15.09
C LEU A 70 -14.49 -11.41 15.69
N SER A 71 -13.49 -11.26 16.57
CA SER A 71 -13.17 -9.96 17.20
C SER A 71 -12.93 -8.84 16.18
N SER A 72 -12.41 -9.18 15.00
CA SER A 72 -12.21 -8.25 13.90
C SER A 72 -13.50 -7.52 13.48
N LEU A 73 -14.69 -8.12 13.60
CA LEU A 73 -15.96 -7.46 13.26
C LEU A 73 -16.26 -6.25 14.15
N PHE A 74 -15.87 -6.30 15.42
CA PHE A 74 -16.25 -5.30 16.42
C PHE A 74 -15.17 -4.21 16.58
N PHE A 75 -13.89 -4.56 16.41
CA PHE A 75 -12.78 -3.62 16.60
C PHE A 75 -12.36 -2.87 15.33
N VAL A 76 -12.75 -3.34 14.13
CA VAL A 76 -12.42 -2.66 12.85
C VAL A 76 -13.02 -1.26 12.80
N LYS A 77 -14.24 -1.04 13.31
CA LYS A 77 -14.87 0.29 13.32
C LYS A 77 -14.11 1.29 14.20
N SER A 78 -13.63 0.87 15.36
CA SER A 78 -12.83 1.71 16.27
C SER A 78 -11.46 2.07 15.67
N LEU A 79 -10.80 1.11 15.01
CA LEU A 79 -9.54 1.34 14.29
C LEU A 79 -9.72 2.30 13.10
N LEU A 80 -10.79 2.12 12.32
CA LEU A 80 -11.14 3.01 11.20
C LEU A 80 -11.47 4.43 11.67
N GLN A 81 -12.19 4.57 12.79
CA GLN A 81 -12.54 5.88 13.33
C GLN A 81 -11.31 6.64 13.83
N LYS A 82 -10.36 5.93 14.47
CA LYS A 82 -9.06 6.50 14.87
C LYS A 82 -8.19 6.91 13.67
N GLN A 83 -8.40 6.32 12.49
CA GLN A 83 -7.75 6.73 11.26
C GLN A 83 -8.38 8.00 10.66
N LYS A 84 -9.66 8.28 10.98
CA LYS A 84 -10.41 9.44 10.48
C LYS A 84 -10.08 10.73 11.24
N ASP A 85 -9.71 10.64 12.51
CA ASP A 85 -9.33 11.78 13.37
C ASP A 85 -7.89 12.26 13.13
N ARG A 86 -7.36 12.17 11.91
CA ARG A 86 -6.04 12.70 11.59
C ARG A 86 -6.12 14.21 11.41
N ASP A 87 -5.24 14.94 12.09
CA ASP A 87 -5.19 16.39 11.96
C ASP A 87 -5.04 16.78 10.48
N PRO A 88 -5.84 17.74 10.00
CA PRO A 88 -5.70 18.26 8.65
C PRO A 88 -4.28 18.80 8.48
N PHE A 89 -3.72 18.62 7.29
CA PHE A 89 -2.39 19.09 6.96
C PHE A 89 -2.34 19.58 5.52
N GLU A 90 -1.40 20.49 5.24
CA GLU A 90 -1.24 21.05 3.90
C GLU A 90 -0.65 20.01 2.95
N ILE A 91 -1.36 19.73 1.87
CA ILE A 91 -0.97 18.75 0.84
C ILE A 91 -0.09 19.35 -0.26
N PHE A 92 -0.14 20.67 -0.43
CA PHE A 92 0.57 21.41 -1.46
C PHE A 92 0.83 22.84 -0.98
N TYR A 93 2.08 23.25 -1.03
CA TYR A 93 2.54 24.58 -0.66
C TYR A 93 3.69 24.97 -1.58
N LEU A 94 3.66 26.19 -2.12
CA LEU A 94 4.70 26.70 -3.00
C LEU A 94 5.09 28.10 -2.54
N ASP A 95 6.37 28.28 -2.20
CA ASP A 95 6.98 29.58 -1.94
C ASP A 95 8.23 29.79 -2.82
N GLU A 96 8.85 30.96 -2.69
CA GLU A 96 10.06 31.31 -3.43
C GLU A 96 11.24 30.36 -3.14
N LYS A 97 11.24 29.67 -1.99
CA LYS A 97 12.36 28.85 -1.52
C LYS A 97 12.15 27.38 -1.86
N SER A 98 10.92 26.90 -1.78
CA SER A 98 10.54 25.50 -1.81
C SER A 98 9.09 25.25 -2.23
N LEU A 99 8.93 24.15 -2.95
CA LEU A 99 7.68 23.46 -3.15
C LEU A 99 7.58 22.31 -2.15
N THR A 100 6.53 22.27 -1.35
CA THR A 100 6.14 21.09 -0.56
C THR A 100 4.91 20.48 -1.18
N CYS A 101 4.95 19.20 -1.53
CA CYS A 101 3.77 18.51 -2.04
C CYS A 101 3.76 17.04 -1.66
N LEU A 102 2.56 16.48 -1.60
CA LEU A 102 2.38 15.06 -1.37
C LEU A 102 2.75 14.29 -2.65
N ALA A 103 3.82 13.50 -2.59
CA ALA A 103 4.34 12.78 -3.74
C ALA A 103 4.84 11.39 -3.35
N ILE A 104 4.20 10.36 -3.90
CA ILE A 104 4.58 8.95 -3.70
C ILE A 104 5.60 8.52 -4.76
N LYS A 105 6.63 7.76 -4.37
CA LYS A 105 7.42 7.01 -5.34
C LYS A 105 6.64 5.75 -5.75
N GLN A 106 7.00 5.19 -6.91
CA GLN A 106 6.33 3.99 -7.42
C GLN A 106 6.38 2.86 -6.38
N HIS A 107 5.25 2.17 -6.17
CA HIS A 107 5.06 1.03 -5.26
C HIS A 107 4.89 1.32 -3.75
N GLU A 108 4.85 2.58 -3.31
CA GLU A 108 4.71 2.93 -1.88
C GLU A 108 3.23 3.05 -1.40
N TYR A 109 2.26 2.61 -2.21
CA TYR A 109 0.83 2.86 -1.96
C TYR A 109 0.32 2.33 -0.61
N LYS A 110 0.79 1.15 -0.17
CA LYS A 110 0.37 0.57 1.12
C LYS A 110 0.84 1.41 2.31
N GLY A 111 2.08 1.90 2.25
CA GLY A 111 2.62 2.79 3.29
C GLY A 111 1.94 4.15 3.28
N TYR A 112 1.61 4.66 2.09
CA TYR A 112 0.88 5.92 1.92
C TYR A 112 -0.49 5.92 2.61
N VAL A 113 -1.29 4.87 2.43
CA VAL A 113 -2.62 4.77 3.07
C VAL A 113 -2.50 4.76 4.60
N LEU A 114 -1.43 4.17 5.12
CA LEU A 114 -1.18 4.07 6.56
C LEU A 114 -0.65 5.38 7.15
N ASP A 115 0.21 6.13 6.45
CA ASP A 115 0.72 7.41 6.94
C ASP A 115 1.02 8.40 5.80
N PRO A 116 0.01 9.13 5.29
CA PRO A 116 0.16 10.10 4.21
C PRO A 116 1.15 11.23 4.50
N LYS A 117 1.27 11.65 5.78
CA LYS A 117 2.11 12.79 6.19
C LYS A 117 3.59 12.52 5.92
N SER A 118 4.03 11.28 6.11
CA SER A 118 5.41 10.86 5.80
C SER A 118 5.79 10.99 4.32
N TYR A 119 4.81 11.14 3.42
CA TYR A 119 5.03 11.29 1.97
C TYR A 119 4.97 12.75 1.49
N LEU A 120 4.91 13.72 2.41
CA LEU A 120 5.17 15.12 2.08
C LEU A 120 6.64 15.29 1.73
N LYS A 121 6.90 15.69 0.48
CA LYS A 121 8.26 15.92 -0.02
C LYS A 121 8.46 17.40 -0.27
N LYS A 122 9.64 17.87 0.11
CA LYS A 122 10.08 19.25 -0.07
C LYS A 122 11.13 19.31 -1.17
N TYR A 123 10.90 20.17 -2.15
CA TYR A 123 11.74 20.39 -3.30
C TYR A 123 12.16 21.86 -3.34
N PRO A 124 13.44 22.20 -3.53
CA PRO A 124 13.85 23.60 -3.71
C PRO A 124 13.24 24.18 -4.98
N THR A 125 12.66 25.39 -4.92
CA THR A 125 12.01 26.03 -6.07
C THR A 125 12.98 26.24 -7.24
N LYS A 126 14.25 26.52 -6.93
CA LYS A 126 15.35 26.63 -7.92
C LYS A 126 15.61 25.36 -8.75
N ASN A 127 15.19 24.20 -8.27
CA ASN A 127 15.38 22.93 -8.97
C ASN A 127 14.14 22.56 -9.82
N ILE A 128 13.09 23.39 -9.80
CA ILE A 128 11.89 23.15 -10.58
C ILE A 128 12.17 23.62 -12.01
N ASN A 129 12.21 22.67 -12.93
CA ASN A 129 12.50 22.92 -14.33
C ASN A 129 11.23 23.29 -15.10
N SER A 130 10.09 22.68 -14.74
CA SER A 130 8.82 22.97 -15.42
C SER A 130 7.59 22.58 -14.63
N PHE A 131 6.50 23.32 -14.86
CA PHE A 131 5.13 22.96 -14.53
C PHE A 131 4.40 22.56 -15.80
N THR A 132 3.84 21.36 -15.83
CA THR A 132 3.02 20.87 -16.94
C THR A 132 1.62 20.57 -16.43
N ILE A 133 0.64 21.33 -16.91
CA ILE A 133 -0.75 21.21 -16.48
C ILE A 133 -1.55 20.67 -17.67
N LYS A 134 -2.11 19.47 -17.50
CA LYS A 134 -2.93 18.82 -18.52
C LYS A 134 -4.28 18.43 -17.91
N GLY A 135 -5.28 19.30 -18.09
CA GLY A 135 -6.62 19.10 -17.56
C GLY A 135 -6.62 19.02 -16.04
N LYS A 136 -6.91 17.83 -15.49
CA LYS A 136 -6.93 17.56 -14.03
C LYS A 136 -5.61 17.03 -13.48
N ASN A 137 -4.53 17.08 -14.25
CA ASN A 137 -3.24 16.56 -13.84
C ASN A 137 -2.21 17.67 -13.79
N LEU A 138 -1.51 17.75 -12.65
CA LEU A 138 -0.33 18.57 -12.47
C LEU A 138 0.91 17.66 -12.48
N LEU A 139 1.88 18.02 -13.31
CA LEU A 139 3.17 17.35 -13.45
C LEU A 139 4.27 18.37 -13.23
N LEU A 140 5.24 18.02 -12.40
CA LEU A 140 6.36 18.89 -12.05
C LEU A 140 7.65 18.19 -12.45
N SER A 141 8.48 18.90 -13.22
CA SER A 141 9.84 18.45 -13.50
C SER A 141 10.76 19.09 -12.47
N VAL A 142 11.40 18.29 -11.62
CA VAL A 142 12.31 18.76 -10.58
C VAL A 142 13.65 18.06 -10.74
N GLY A 143 14.66 18.79 -11.24
CA GLY A 143 15.91 18.17 -11.70
C GLY A 143 15.64 17.08 -12.74
N ASP A 144 16.09 15.86 -12.45
CA ASP A 144 15.92 14.68 -13.33
C ASP A 144 14.67 13.84 -13.00
N GLU A 145 13.85 14.26 -12.03
CA GLU A 145 12.67 13.52 -11.59
C GLU A 145 11.35 14.17 -12.08
N ILE A 146 10.34 13.34 -12.34
CA ILE A 146 8.95 13.78 -12.54
C ILE A 146 8.18 13.56 -11.25
N VAL A 147 7.72 14.66 -10.67
CA VAL A 147 6.88 14.68 -9.48
C VAL A 147 5.42 14.83 -9.90
N ARG A 148 4.58 13.94 -9.35
CA ARG A 148 3.12 13.90 -9.58
C ARG A 148 2.41 14.13 -8.25
N PRO A 149 2.07 15.39 -7.91
CA PRO A 149 1.35 15.70 -6.68
C PRO A 149 0.05 14.90 -6.57
N LYS A 150 -0.29 14.43 -5.37
CA LYS A 150 -1.50 13.66 -5.07
C LYS A 150 -2.50 14.47 -4.25
N GLU A 151 -3.75 14.00 -4.24
CA GLU A 151 -4.88 14.60 -3.50
C GLU A 151 -5.25 16.04 -3.93
N LEU A 152 -4.75 16.52 -5.07
CA LEU A 152 -5.15 17.81 -5.63
C LEU A 152 -6.52 17.70 -6.31
N THR A 153 -7.43 18.60 -5.93
CA THR A 153 -8.71 18.74 -6.62
C THR A 153 -8.55 19.53 -7.93
N ALA A 154 -9.57 19.47 -8.80
CA ALA A 154 -9.56 20.25 -10.04
C ALA A 154 -9.54 21.76 -9.78
N GLU A 155 -10.09 22.23 -8.66
CA GLU A 155 -10.06 23.64 -8.25
C GLU A 155 -8.66 24.04 -7.82
N ASN A 156 -8.00 23.24 -6.99
CA ASN A 156 -6.61 23.52 -6.58
C ASN A 156 -5.67 23.57 -7.78
N ILE A 157 -5.85 22.70 -8.78
CA ILE A 157 -5.02 22.73 -9.98
C ILE A 157 -5.23 24.02 -10.78
N LYS A 158 -6.46 24.55 -10.83
CA LYS A 158 -6.73 25.85 -11.48
C LYS A 158 -6.08 27.01 -10.73
N GLU A 159 -6.14 27.00 -9.40
CA GLU A 159 -5.47 28.02 -8.58
C GLU A 159 -3.95 27.98 -8.75
N ILE A 160 -3.36 26.78 -8.74
CA ILE A 160 -1.93 26.58 -8.99
C ILE A 160 -1.58 27.05 -10.41
N ALA A 161 -2.40 26.71 -11.41
CA ALA A 161 -2.19 27.14 -12.78
C ALA A 161 -2.13 28.67 -12.89
N LEU A 162 -3.13 29.35 -12.33
CA LEU A 162 -3.23 30.80 -12.35
C LEU A 162 -2.06 31.46 -11.60
N PHE A 163 -1.65 30.89 -10.46
CA PHE A 163 -0.47 31.36 -9.72
C PHE A 163 0.82 31.23 -10.55
N VAL A 164 1.04 30.08 -11.19
CA VAL A 164 2.24 29.82 -12.00
C VAL A 164 2.22 30.69 -13.26
N GLU A 165 1.07 30.88 -13.91
CA GLU A 165 0.91 31.79 -15.06
C GLU A 165 1.29 33.23 -14.69
N THR A 166 0.88 33.69 -13.51
CA THR A 166 1.09 35.06 -13.08
C THR A 166 2.53 35.31 -12.60
N ASN A 167 3.10 34.39 -11.82
CA ASN A 167 4.35 34.63 -11.10
C ASN A 167 5.56 33.91 -11.71
N LEU A 168 5.34 32.77 -12.39
CA LEU A 168 6.40 31.89 -12.90
C LEU A 168 6.12 31.45 -14.36
N PRO A 169 5.77 32.37 -15.28
CA PRO A 169 5.34 32.00 -16.64
C PRO A 169 6.43 31.26 -17.44
N HIS A 170 7.70 31.52 -17.14
CA HIS A 170 8.85 30.89 -17.80
C HIS A 170 8.99 29.39 -17.48
N LEU A 171 8.38 28.90 -16.39
CA LEU A 171 8.39 27.48 -16.02
C LEU A 171 7.21 26.71 -16.61
N LEU A 172 6.23 27.41 -17.18
CA LEU A 172 5.01 26.82 -17.70
C LEU A 172 5.27 26.13 -19.04
N ASN A 173 4.85 24.87 -19.15
CA ASN A 173 4.88 24.09 -20.38
C ASN A 173 6.24 24.13 -21.11
N ASN A 174 7.34 24.14 -20.34
CA ASN A 174 8.68 23.96 -20.91
C ASN A 174 8.82 22.50 -21.40
N GLU A 175 8.38 22.27 -22.65
CA GLU A 175 8.28 20.95 -23.29
C GLU A 175 9.63 20.23 -23.33
N ASN A 176 10.74 20.96 -23.39
CA ASN A 176 12.09 20.39 -23.44
C ASN A 176 12.47 19.69 -22.13
N GLY A 177 12.15 20.27 -20.98
CA GLY A 177 12.41 19.65 -19.66
C GLY A 177 11.48 18.48 -19.38
N TYR A 178 10.21 18.60 -19.81
CA TYR A 178 9.21 17.54 -19.69
C TYR A 178 9.56 16.32 -20.55
N ASN A 179 9.84 16.53 -21.85
CA ASN A 179 10.12 15.44 -22.78
C ASN A 179 11.38 14.65 -22.40
N LYS A 180 12.43 15.34 -21.93
CA LYS A 180 13.66 14.68 -21.43
C LYS A 180 13.39 13.78 -20.22
N ASN A 181 12.60 14.24 -19.26
CA ASN A 181 12.31 13.46 -18.05
C ASN A 181 11.31 12.32 -18.34
N VAL A 182 10.40 12.50 -19.30
CA VAL A 182 9.51 11.42 -19.74
C VAL A 182 10.31 10.35 -20.48
N GLU A 183 11.26 10.76 -21.32
CA GLU A 183 12.14 9.83 -22.02
C GLU A 183 13.03 9.05 -21.04
N SER A 184 13.53 9.68 -19.98
CA SER A 184 14.31 9.01 -18.94
C SER A 184 13.45 8.01 -18.15
N GLU A 185 12.22 8.37 -17.76
CA GLU A 185 11.28 7.47 -17.08
C GLU A 185 10.91 6.27 -17.98
N ASN A 186 10.63 6.51 -19.26
CA ASN A 186 10.33 5.48 -20.25
C ASN A 186 11.50 4.53 -20.50
N LYS A 187 12.74 5.05 -20.59
CA LYS A 187 13.95 4.21 -20.67
C LYS A 187 14.08 3.30 -19.45
N LEU A 188 13.79 3.81 -18.26
CA LEU A 188 13.78 3.05 -17.02
C LEU A 188 12.72 1.94 -17.02
N TYR A 189 11.52 2.23 -17.53
CA TYR A 189 10.46 1.23 -17.69
C TYR A 189 10.82 0.15 -18.71
N LEU A 190 11.33 0.55 -19.88
CA LEU A 190 11.80 -0.38 -20.91
C LEU A 190 12.91 -1.27 -20.35
N PHE A 191 13.85 -0.70 -19.61
CA PHE A 191 14.92 -1.44 -18.94
C PHE A 191 14.37 -2.49 -17.95
N ARG A 192 13.42 -2.10 -17.10
CA ARG A 192 12.78 -3.04 -16.16
C ARG A 192 12.05 -4.17 -16.89
N ILE A 193 11.29 -3.84 -17.94
CA ILE A 193 10.60 -4.84 -18.75
C ILE A 193 11.61 -5.77 -19.42
N LEU A 194 12.68 -5.23 -20.00
CA LEU A 194 13.68 -6.03 -20.70
C LEU A 194 14.39 -7.01 -19.75
N ILE A 195 14.73 -6.57 -18.54
CA ILE A 195 15.35 -7.42 -17.51
C ILE A 195 14.40 -8.51 -17.01
N PHE A 196 13.10 -8.22 -16.90
CA PHE A 196 12.11 -9.16 -16.37
C PHE A 196 11.53 -10.09 -17.45
N SER A 197 11.60 -9.69 -18.72
CA SER A 197 11.07 -10.45 -19.85
C SER A 197 11.61 -11.88 -19.98
N PRO A 198 12.90 -12.19 -19.74
CA PRO A 198 13.41 -13.55 -19.84
C PRO A 198 12.79 -14.44 -18.78
N VAL A 199 12.52 -13.91 -17.58
CA VAL A 199 11.87 -14.67 -16.50
C VAL A 199 10.46 -15.08 -16.91
N LEU A 200 9.68 -14.16 -17.48
CA LEU A 200 8.32 -14.48 -17.95
C LEU A 200 8.34 -15.50 -19.10
N ILE A 201 9.15 -15.27 -20.13
CA ILE A 201 9.23 -16.15 -21.31
C ILE A 201 9.71 -17.55 -20.91
N LEU A 202 10.80 -17.63 -20.14
CA LEU A 202 11.34 -18.92 -19.71
C LEU A 202 10.41 -19.65 -18.73
N SER A 203 9.59 -18.93 -17.95
CA SER A 203 8.58 -19.55 -17.08
C SER A 203 7.50 -20.23 -17.91
N PHE A 204 7.06 -19.58 -18.99
CA PHE A 204 6.20 -20.20 -19.99
C PHE A 204 6.86 -21.43 -20.64
N CYS A 205 8.17 -21.35 -20.92
CA CYS A 205 8.90 -22.49 -21.47
C CYS A 205 8.97 -23.67 -20.50
N ILE A 206 9.15 -23.43 -19.19
CA ILE A 206 9.12 -24.48 -18.17
C ILE A 206 7.73 -25.14 -18.14
N PHE A 207 6.68 -24.33 -18.16
CA PHE A 207 5.31 -24.83 -18.10
C PHE A 207 4.97 -25.75 -19.30
N TYR A 208 5.24 -25.29 -20.53
CA TYR A 208 4.87 -26.02 -21.75
C TYR A 208 5.89 -27.06 -22.21
N PHE A 209 7.18 -26.72 -22.22
CA PHE A 209 8.22 -27.59 -22.79
C PHE A 209 8.90 -28.49 -21.76
N ALA A 210 8.90 -28.10 -20.48
CA ALA A 210 9.47 -28.94 -19.41
C ALA A 210 8.41 -29.76 -18.64
N ASP A 211 7.20 -29.91 -19.21
CA ASP A 211 6.05 -30.61 -18.60
C ASP A 211 5.85 -30.17 -17.14
N ASN A 212 5.73 -28.85 -16.96
CA ASN A 212 5.58 -28.20 -15.67
C ASN A 212 6.65 -28.58 -14.63
N GLY A 213 7.90 -28.77 -15.08
CA GLY A 213 9.04 -29.05 -14.20
C GLY A 213 9.41 -30.52 -14.05
N LYS A 214 8.68 -31.46 -14.69
CA LYS A 214 9.02 -32.89 -14.63
C LYS A 214 10.31 -33.22 -15.38
N ASN A 215 10.60 -32.51 -16.48
CA ASN A 215 11.90 -32.64 -17.14
C ASN A 215 12.94 -31.83 -16.36
N GLN A 216 13.62 -32.48 -15.42
CA GLN A 216 14.58 -31.84 -14.51
C GLN A 216 15.74 -31.17 -15.26
N SER A 217 16.30 -31.81 -16.28
CA SER A 217 17.43 -31.28 -17.05
C SER A 217 17.05 -29.99 -17.79
N LEU A 218 15.89 -29.98 -18.46
CA LEU A 218 15.41 -28.80 -19.18
C LEU A 218 15.00 -27.68 -18.21
N THR A 219 14.38 -28.04 -17.09
CA THR A 219 13.98 -27.08 -16.06
C THR A 219 15.20 -26.38 -15.45
N LEU A 220 16.26 -27.13 -15.12
CA LEU A 220 17.48 -26.59 -14.52
C LEU A 220 18.25 -25.69 -15.51
N LEU A 221 18.25 -26.05 -16.80
CA LEU A 221 18.78 -25.20 -17.88
C LEU A 221 18.01 -23.87 -17.98
N LEU A 222 16.67 -23.92 -18.02
CA LEU A 222 15.81 -22.73 -18.13
C LEU A 222 15.93 -21.83 -16.91
N ILE A 223 15.99 -22.39 -15.70
CA ILE A 223 16.24 -21.63 -14.46
C ILE A 223 17.64 -20.97 -14.50
N SER A 224 18.66 -21.68 -14.97
CA SER A 224 20.00 -21.10 -15.12
C SER A 224 20.00 -19.93 -16.09
N LEU A 225 19.28 -20.05 -17.22
CA LEU A 225 19.09 -18.96 -18.18
C LEU A 225 18.32 -17.78 -17.60
N MET A 226 17.32 -18.01 -16.74
CA MET A 226 16.59 -16.94 -16.04
C MET A 226 17.50 -16.09 -15.14
N ILE A 227 18.60 -16.64 -14.64
CA ILE A 227 19.56 -15.89 -13.83
C ILE A 227 20.59 -15.19 -14.71
N ILE A 228 21.11 -15.88 -15.73
CA ILE A 228 22.19 -15.39 -16.58
C ILE A 228 21.71 -14.27 -17.52
N LEU A 229 20.54 -14.41 -18.15
CA LEU A 229 20.05 -13.45 -19.14
C LEU A 229 19.82 -12.03 -18.57
N PRO A 230 19.19 -11.85 -17.39
CA PRO A 230 19.10 -10.53 -16.76
C PRO A 230 20.46 -9.86 -16.54
N ILE A 231 21.49 -10.63 -16.17
CA ILE A 231 22.86 -10.12 -15.94
C ILE A 231 23.50 -9.67 -17.26
N ILE A 232 23.34 -10.46 -18.33
CA ILE A 232 23.84 -10.12 -19.67
C ILE A 232 23.13 -8.87 -20.19
N ILE A 233 21.79 -8.84 -20.10
CA ILE A 233 20.97 -7.69 -20.51
C ILE A 233 21.38 -6.43 -19.75
N TYR A 234 21.56 -6.52 -18.44
CA TYR A 234 22.05 -5.42 -17.60
C TYR A 234 23.40 -4.88 -18.08
N LYS A 235 24.36 -5.78 -18.36
CA LYS A 235 25.69 -5.39 -18.86
C LYS A 235 25.64 -4.74 -20.25
N VAL A 236 24.79 -5.23 -21.15
CA VAL A 236 24.67 -4.69 -22.51
C VAL A 236 24.04 -3.30 -22.49
N ILE A 237 23.02 -3.08 -21.67
CA ILE A 237 22.33 -1.77 -21.63
C ILE A 237 23.14 -0.71 -20.86
N LYS A 238 23.96 -1.11 -19.88
CA LYS A 238 24.83 -0.18 -19.15
C LYS A 238 26.03 0.32 -19.99
N ARG A 239 26.36 -0.36 -21.07
CA ARG A 239 27.51 -0.06 -21.95
C ARG A 239 27.11 0.97 -23.01
#